data_AF-A0A2V9ZJS2-F1
#
_entry.id   AF-A0A2V9ZJS2-F1
#
_cell.length_a   1.000
_cell.length_b   1.000
_cell.length_c   1.000
_cell.angle_alpha   90.00
_cell.angle_beta   90.00
_cell.angle_gamma   90.00
#
_symmetry.space_group_name_H-M   'P 1'
#
loop_
_entity.id
_entity.type
_entity.pdbx_description
1 polymer ?
#
loop_
_entity_poly.entity_id
_entity_poly.type
_entity_poly.pdbx_seq_one_letter_code
_entity_poly.pdbx_strand_id
1 'polypeptide(L)' 'MAANSHKNGNTNSFAVLSLSRGAYKRVADKIGCDPSYVSRVARGERVSKPVLKALQAEMQQLRSLLTRAR' A
#
# COMPACT_ATOMS: atom_id res chain seq x y z
N MET A 1 -17.67 -18.45 -2.65
CA MET A 1 -16.43 -18.26 -3.46
C MET A 1 -15.27 -17.95 -2.52
N ALA A 2 -14.25 -18.82 -2.57
CA ALA A 2 -12.96 -18.88 -1.90
C ALA A 2 -12.57 -17.78 -0.87
N ALA A 3 -12.53 -18.18 0.41
CA ALA A 3 -11.65 -17.59 1.40
C ALA A 3 -10.20 -18.01 1.08
N ASN A 4 -9.29 -17.05 0.86
CA ASN A 4 -7.87 -17.35 0.80
C ASN A 4 -7.11 -16.50 1.84
N SER A 5 -7.12 -17.02 3.06
CA SER A 5 -6.24 -16.59 4.14
C SER A 5 -4.84 -17.14 3.90
N HIS A 6 -3.97 -16.39 3.23
CA HIS A 6 -2.52 -16.60 3.28
C HIS A 6 -1.89 -15.54 4.19
N LYS A 7 -1.70 -15.92 5.45
CA LYS A 7 -0.83 -15.21 6.41
C LYS A 7 0.63 -15.46 5.99
N ASN A 8 1.32 -14.45 5.47
CA ASN A 8 2.78 -14.51 5.28
C ASN A 8 3.46 -13.33 6.00
N GLY A 9 3.92 -13.65 7.21
CA GLY A 9 5.12 -13.21 7.96
C GLY A 9 5.82 -11.84 7.84
N ASN A 10 5.49 -10.89 6.96
CA ASN A 10 6.27 -9.64 6.87
C ASN A 10 5.46 -8.41 6.42
N THR A 11 4.28 -8.18 6.99
CA THR A 11 3.33 -7.15 6.56
C THR A 11 3.42 -5.80 7.30
N ASN A 12 4.49 -5.55 8.05
CA ASN A 12 4.52 -4.43 9.02
C ASN A 12 5.02 -3.09 8.48
N SER A 13 5.61 -3.00 7.28
CA SER A 13 6.13 -1.71 6.77
C SER A 13 5.04 -0.79 6.21
N PHE A 14 3.90 -1.34 5.79
CA PHE A 14 2.79 -0.60 5.16
C PHE A 14 1.45 -0.80 5.87
N ALA A 15 1.44 -1.28 7.12
CA ALA A 15 0.21 -1.49 7.90
C ALA A 15 -0.66 -0.22 7.98
N VAL A 16 -0.04 0.95 8.00
CA VAL A 16 -0.71 2.26 7.95
C VAL A 16 -1.54 2.48 6.66
N LEU A 17 -1.10 1.91 5.53
CA LEU A 17 -1.84 1.97 4.27
C LEU A 17 -3.01 0.99 4.26
N SER A 18 -2.85 -0.17 4.92
CA SER A 18 -3.93 -1.15 5.09
C SER A 18 -5.08 -0.60 5.95
N LEU A 19 -4.78 0.27 6.92
CA LEU A 19 -5.77 1.00 7.73
C LEU A 19 -6.51 2.07 6.92
N SER A 20 -5.87 2.60 5.89
CA SER A 20 -6.43 3.63 5.02
C SER A 20 -7.22 2.95 3.89
N ARG A 21 -8.52 2.68 4.13
CA ARG A 21 -9.44 2.02 3.18
C ARG A 21 -9.35 2.68 1.79
N GLY A 22 -8.55 2.09 0.89
CA GLY A 22 -8.33 2.57 -0.48
C GLY A 22 -6.95 3.17 -0.81
N ALA A 23 -5.97 3.19 0.08
CA ALA A 23 -4.63 3.73 -0.25
C ALA A 23 -3.94 2.95 -1.38
N TYR A 24 -4.00 1.62 -1.36
CA TYR A 24 -3.47 0.80 -2.45
C TYR A 24 -4.20 1.04 -3.77
N LYS A 25 -5.52 1.29 -3.73
CA LYS A 25 -6.31 1.61 -4.93
C LYS A 25 -5.91 2.97 -5.51
N ARG A 26 -5.71 3.99 -4.66
CA ARG A 26 -5.23 5.32 -5.12
C ARG A 26 -3.85 5.26 -5.75
N VAL A 27 -2.93 4.49 -5.15
CA VAL A 27 -1.59 4.29 -5.70
C VAL A 27 -1.66 3.51 -7.02
N ALA A 28 -2.51 2.48 -7.08
CA ALA A 28 -2.79 1.71 -8.29
C ALA A 28 -3.31 2.61 -9.42
N ASP A 29 -4.34 3.41 -9.16
CA ASP A 29 -4.94 4.34 -10.12
C ASP A 29 -3.93 5.41 -10.59
N LYS A 30 -3.08 5.94 -9.68
CA LYS A 30 -2.04 6.93 -10.02
C LYS A 30 -0.98 6.40 -10.99
N ILE A 31 -0.64 5.12 -10.90
CA ILE A 31 0.42 4.51 -11.72
C ILE A 31 -0.18 3.71 -12.89
N GLY A 32 -1.49 3.48 -12.89
CA GLY A 32 -2.16 2.60 -13.85
C GLY A 32 -1.80 1.12 -13.65
N CYS A 33 -1.64 0.68 -12.40
CA CYS A 33 -1.31 -0.71 -12.07
C CYS A 33 -2.40 -1.36 -11.22
N ASP A 34 -2.45 -2.69 -11.19
CA ASP A 34 -3.46 -3.41 -10.41
C ASP A 34 -3.22 -3.25 -8.89
N PRO A 35 -4.27 -3.02 -8.07
CA PRO A 35 -4.12 -2.94 -6.61
C PRO A 35 -3.46 -4.18 -5.98
N SER A 36 -3.65 -5.37 -6.56
CA SER A 36 -2.98 -6.61 -6.14
C SER A 36 -1.49 -6.58 -6.49
N TYR A 37 -1.11 -5.95 -7.60
CA TYR A 37 0.30 -5.72 -7.93
C TYR A 37 0.96 -4.79 -6.91
N VAL A 38 0.29 -3.70 -6.52
CA VAL A 38 0.75 -2.81 -5.44
C VAL A 38 0.90 -3.57 -4.12
N SER A 39 -0.05 -4.44 -3.79
CA SER A 39 0.02 -5.28 -2.59
C SER A 39 1.22 -6.23 -2.62
N ARG A 40 1.51 -6.87 -3.76
CA ARG A 40 2.69 -7.73 -3.94
C ARG A 40 3.99 -6.94 -3.81
N VAL A 41 4.04 -5.71 -4.33
CA VAL A 41 5.21 -4.83 -4.19
C VAL A 41 5.39 -4.39 -2.73
N ALA A 42 4.31 -4.02 -2.05
CA ALA A 42 4.34 -3.66 -0.63
C ALA A 42 4.80 -4.82 0.27
N ARG A 43 4.52 -6.06 -0.13
CA ARG A 43 4.98 -7.29 0.55
C ARG A 43 6.41 -7.70 0.20
N GLY A 44 7.06 -7.02 -0.74
CA GLY A 44 8.38 -7.42 -1.24
C GLY A 44 8.38 -8.63 -2.17
N GLU A 45 7.21 -9.14 -2.57
CA GLU A 45 7.09 -10.21 -3.57
C GLU A 45 7.47 -9.71 -4.98
N ARG A 46 7.37 -8.40 -5.22
CA ARG A 46 7.78 -7.74 -6.46
C ARG A 46 8.52 -6.45 -6.17
N VAL A 47 9.47 -6.08 -7.04
CA VAL A 47 10.22 -4.82 -6.93
C VAL A 47 9.83 -3.93 -8.10
N SER A 48 9.20 -2.80 -7.81
CA SER A 48 8.89 -1.78 -8.81
C SER A 48 9.19 -0.41 -8.22
N LYS A 49 10.23 0.25 -8.74
CA LYS A 49 10.65 1.59 -8.34
C LYS A 49 9.50 2.62 -8.41
N PRO A 50 8.69 2.70 -9.48
CA PRO A 50 7.58 3.67 -9.52
C PRO A 50 6.52 3.38 -8.46
N VAL A 51 6.17 2.11 -8.24
CA VAL A 51 5.19 1.70 -7.22
C VAL A 51 5.67 2.00 -5.80
N LEU A 52 6.93 1.68 -5.50
CA LEU A 52 7.52 2.01 -4.20
C LEU A 52 7.55 3.51 -3.93
N LYS A 53 7.90 4.32 -4.94
CA LYS A 53 7.92 5.79 -4.82
C LYS A 53 6.51 6.35 -4.54
N ALA A 54 5.49 5.87 -5.26
CA ALA A 54 4.12 6.31 -5.02
C ALA A 54 3.56 5.82 -3.68
N LEU A 55 3.88 4.60 -3.26
CA LEU A 55 3.55 4.08 -1.93
C LEU A 55 4.12 4.95 -0.82
N GLN A 56 5.41 5.32 -0.93
CA GLN A 56 6.07 6.20 0.03
C GLN A 56 5.44 7.60 0.06
N ALA A 57 5.13 8.18 -1.11
CA ALA A 57 4.45 9.48 -1.19
C ALA A 57 3.07 9.43 -0.52
N GLU A 58 2.29 8.37 -0.76
CA GLU A 58 0.98 8.20 -0.13
C GLU A 58 1.09 8.03 1.39
N MET A 59 2.08 7.26 1.88
CA MET A 59 2.37 7.16 3.32
C MET A 59 2.71 8.52 3.94
N GLN A 60 3.52 9.33 3.27
CA GLN A 60 3.86 10.67 3.76
C GLN A 60 2.63 11.56 3.83
N GLN A 61 1.77 11.55 2.80
CA GLN A 61 0.52 12.30 2.79
C GLN A 61 -0.41 11.88 3.94
N LEU A 62 -0.61 10.57 4.13
CA LEU A 62 -1.42 10.04 5.23
C LEU A 62 -0.84 10.41 6.60
N ARG A 63 0.48 10.34 6.75
CA ARG A 63 1.16 10.74 7.98
C ARG A 63 0.96 12.23 8.26
N SER A 64 1.10 13.10 7.25
CA SER A 64 0.83 14.54 7.37
C SER A 64 -0.62 14.86 7.73
N LEU A 65 -1.60 14.11 7.19
CA LEU A 65 -3.01 14.25 7.56
C LEU A 65 -3.24 13.85 9.03
N LEU A 66 -2.62 12.77 9.49
CA LEU A 66 -2.67 12.31 10.88
C LEU A 66 -2.02 13.32 11.85
N THR A 67 -0.88 13.92 11.51
CA THR A 67 -0.24 14.93 12.38
C THR A 67 -0.97 16.26 12.41
N ARG A 68 -1.70 16.62 11.34
CA ARG A 68 -2.43 17.89 11.24
C ARG A 68 -3.79 17.89 11.96
N ALA A 69 -4.24 16.73 12.42
CA ALA A 69 -5.46 16.58 13.22
C ALA A 69 -5.22 16.76 14.74
N ARG A 70 -4.12 17.40 15.14
CA ARG A 70 -3.73 17.57 16.55
C ARG A 70 -3.60 19.04 16.94
#